data_AF-A0A8J3EH13-F1
#
_entry.id   AF-A0A8J3EH13-F1
#
_cell.length_a   1.000
_cell.length_b   1.000
_cell.length_c   1.000
_cell.angle_alpha   90.00
_cell.angle_beta   90.00
_cell.angle_gamma   90.00
#
_symmetry.space_group_name_H-M   'P 1'
#
loop_
_entity.id
_entity.type
_entity.pdbx_description
1 polymer ?
#
loop_
_entity_poly.entity_id
_entity_poly.type
_entity_poly.pdbx_seq_one_letter_code
_entity_poly.pdbx_strand_id
1 'polypeptide(L)'
;MRLIFWIIILVVVGGLAWIRLAPSDPATWNVDPQVAADQDLASGVRRSTPGNDTLYAALHRIILETPRTEVLAGSPGEGRVTYITRSQWMGFPDYTTTQLEDGRIEIYGRQRFGQSDMGTNRTRVDAWLSQLAAERGDD
;
A
#
# COMPACT_ATOMS: atom_id res chain seq x y z
N MET A 1 -25.17 -32.36 10.98
CA MET A 1 -23.85 -31.86 11.44
C MET A 1 -22.75 -31.92 10.36
N ARG A 2 -22.36 -33.08 9.82
CA ARG A 2 -21.20 -33.18 8.89
C ARG A 2 -21.38 -32.39 7.58
N LEU A 3 -22.58 -32.37 7.01
CA LEU A 3 -22.85 -31.61 5.77
C LEU A 3 -22.75 -30.09 5.99
N ILE A 4 -23.32 -29.58 7.09
CA ILE A 4 -23.26 -28.16 7.45
C ILE A 4 -21.82 -27.72 7.66
N PHE A 5 -21.01 -28.55 8.33
CA PHE A 5 -19.57 -28.29 8.50
C PHE A 5 -18.82 -28.14 7.17
N TRP A 6 -19.04 -29.06 6.22
CA TRP A 6 -18.41 -28.96 4.89
C TRP A 6 -18.91 -27.78 4.06
N ILE A 7 -20.19 -27.43 4.18
CA ILE A 7 -20.74 -26.22 3.53
C ILE A 7 -20.07 -24.96 4.08
N ILE A 8 -19.89 -24.85 5.40
CA ILE A 8 -19.19 -23.71 6.01
C ILE A 8 -17.75 -23.62 5.49
N ILE A 9 -17.03 -24.75 5.42
CA ILE A 9 -15.66 -24.77 4.86
C ILE A 9 -15.66 -24.29 3.41
N LEU A 10 -16.58 -24.77 2.57
CA LEU A 10 -16.64 -24.40 1.17
C LEU A 10 -16.93 -22.91 0.99
N VAL A 11 -17.82 -22.34 1.79
CA VAL A 11 -18.12 -20.89 1.81
C VAL A 11 -16.88 -20.09 2.21
N VAL A 12 -16.16 -20.50 3.25
CA VAL A 12 -14.94 -19.83 3.71
C VAL A 12 -13.83 -19.89 2.65
N VAL A 13 -13.58 -21.07 2.08
CA VAL A 13 -12.57 -21.25 1.04
C VAL A 13 -12.93 -20.46 -0.22
N GLY A 14 -14.20 -20.47 -0.63
CA GLY A 14 -14.69 -19.68 -1.76
C GLY A 14 -14.52 -18.17 -1.54
N GLY A 15 -14.85 -17.67 -0.35
CA GLY A 15 -14.62 -16.27 0.01
C GLY A 15 -13.14 -15.87 -0.01
N LEU A 16 -12.26 -16.71 0.52
CA LEU A 16 -10.81 -16.47 0.48
C LEU A 16 -10.26 -16.49 -0.95
N ALA A 17 -10.72 -17.43 -1.78
CA ALA A 17 -10.35 -17.50 -3.20
C ALA A 17 -10.79 -16.24 -3.94
N TRP A 18 -12.00 -15.75 -3.69
CA TRP A 18 -12.48 -14.47 -4.24
C TRP A 18 -11.54 -13.33 -3.86
N ILE A 19 -11.24 -13.16 -2.57
CA ILE A 19 -10.38 -12.05 -2.10
C ILE A 19 -9.00 -12.08 -2.77
N ARG A 20 -8.42 -13.27 -2.97
CA ARG A 20 -7.10 -13.43 -3.60
C ARG A 20 -7.13 -13.21 -5.11
N LEU A 21 -8.18 -13.67 -5.78
CA LEU A 21 -8.29 -13.64 -7.24
C LEU A 21 -9.00 -12.39 -7.76
N ALA A 22 -9.58 -11.57 -6.87
CA ALA A 22 -10.26 -10.33 -7.23
C ALA A 22 -9.30 -9.43 -8.03
N PRO A 23 -9.64 -9.08 -9.29
CA PRO A 23 -8.81 -8.20 -10.11
C PRO A 23 -8.55 -6.88 -9.39
N SER A 24 -7.33 -6.37 -9.54
CA SER A 24 -6.90 -5.06 -9.09
C SER A 24 -6.69 -4.19 -10.33
N ASP A 25 -7.69 -3.37 -10.67
CA ASP A 25 -7.63 -2.51 -11.86
C ASP A 25 -6.70 -1.30 -11.63
N PRO A 26 -5.57 -1.18 -12.35
CA PRO A 26 -4.66 -0.05 -12.25
C PRO A 26 -5.34 1.31 -12.41
N ALA A 27 -6.36 1.43 -13.27
CA ALA A 27 -7.04 2.71 -13.52
C ALA A 27 -7.78 3.23 -12.28
N THR A 28 -8.17 2.34 -11.37
CA THR A 28 -8.83 2.69 -10.11
C THR A 28 -7.82 3.08 -9.02
N TRP A 29 -6.63 2.47 -9.03
CA TRP A 29 -5.68 2.57 -7.92
C TRP A 29 -4.48 3.47 -8.19
N ASN A 30 -4.05 3.61 -9.44
CA ASN A 30 -2.92 4.46 -9.84
C ASN A 30 -3.35 5.90 -10.12
N VAL A 31 -3.93 6.52 -9.11
CA VAL A 31 -4.46 7.88 -9.16
C VAL A 31 -3.59 8.84 -8.35
N ASP A 32 -3.78 10.13 -8.59
CA ASP A 32 -3.12 11.18 -7.82
C ASP A 32 -3.35 11.00 -6.31
N PRO A 33 -2.28 10.91 -5.49
CA PRO A 33 -2.36 10.82 -4.04
C PRO A 33 -3.13 11.97 -3.38
N GLN A 34 -3.15 13.15 -4.02
CA GLN A 34 -3.75 14.41 -3.55
C GLN A 34 -3.30 14.76 -2.12
N VAL A 35 -1.98 14.81 -1.88
CA VAL A 35 -1.46 15.10 -0.54
C VAL A 35 -1.25 16.60 -0.34
N ALA A 36 -2.29 17.28 0.11
CA ALA A 36 -2.18 18.68 0.54
C ALA A 36 -1.44 18.84 1.89
N ALA A 37 -1.53 17.84 2.77
CA ALA A 37 -0.87 17.79 4.07
C ALA A 37 -0.81 16.35 4.60
N ASP A 38 0.07 16.10 5.56
CA ASP A 38 0.10 14.84 6.31
C ASP A 38 -1.22 14.61 7.03
N GLN A 39 -1.82 13.44 6.85
CA GLN A 39 -3.14 13.13 7.38
C GLN A 39 -3.27 11.65 7.72
N ASP A 40 -3.81 11.38 8.92
CA ASP A 40 -4.28 10.06 9.31
C ASP A 40 -5.76 9.93 8.95
N LEU A 41 -6.11 8.89 8.20
CA LEU A 41 -7.47 8.59 7.77
C LEU A 41 -7.96 7.34 8.48
N ALA A 42 -9.28 7.19 8.63
CA ALA A 42 -9.85 5.99 9.24
C ALA A 42 -9.44 4.69 8.52
N SER A 43 -9.25 4.77 7.20
CA SER A 43 -8.95 3.66 6.28
C SER A 43 -7.63 3.81 5.52
N GLY A 44 -6.72 4.68 6.00
CA GLY A 44 -5.47 4.93 5.30
C GLY A 44 -4.64 6.07 5.89
N VAL A 45 -3.65 6.50 5.13
CA VAL A 45 -2.67 7.50 5.54
C VAL A 45 -2.19 8.30 4.33
N ARG A 46 -2.03 9.61 4.50
CA ARG A 46 -1.37 10.50 3.56
C ARG A 46 -0.12 11.09 4.22
N ARG A 47 0.98 11.10 3.46
CA ARG A 47 2.26 11.68 3.88
C ARG A 47 2.92 12.41 2.73
N SER A 48 3.66 13.46 3.03
CA SER A 48 4.47 14.21 2.09
C SER A 48 5.83 14.51 2.68
N THR A 49 6.90 14.13 1.99
CA THR A 49 8.28 14.37 2.43
C THR A 49 9.10 15.00 1.30
N PRO A 50 10.12 15.82 1.56
CA PRO A 50 11.01 16.28 0.49
C PRO A 50 11.68 15.09 -0.20
N GLY A 51 11.84 15.16 -1.51
CA GLY A 51 12.40 14.09 -2.30
C GLY A 51 12.99 14.54 -3.62
N ASN A 52 13.70 13.61 -4.24
CA ASN A 52 14.28 13.72 -5.58
C ASN A 52 14.31 12.31 -6.20
N ASP A 53 14.80 12.17 -7.43
CA ASP A 53 14.82 10.88 -8.12
C ASP A 53 15.57 9.80 -7.34
N THR A 54 16.68 10.16 -6.68
CA THR A 54 17.48 9.23 -5.86
C THR A 54 16.70 8.73 -4.65
N LEU A 55 16.08 9.64 -3.89
CA LEU A 55 15.27 9.30 -2.73
C LEU A 55 14.00 8.55 -3.14
N TYR A 56 13.43 8.86 -4.30
CA TYR A 56 12.25 8.17 -4.80
C TYR A 56 12.57 6.74 -5.24
N ALA A 57 13.73 6.52 -5.88
CA ALA A 57 14.24 5.18 -6.19
C ALA A 57 14.58 4.39 -4.91
N ALA A 58 15.13 5.05 -3.87
CA ALA A 58 15.38 4.44 -2.57
C ALA A 58 14.07 4.01 -1.89
N LEU A 59 13.05 4.89 -1.87
CA LEU A 59 11.73 4.56 -1.33
C LEU A 59 11.10 3.38 -2.08
N HIS A 60 11.20 3.37 -3.41
CA HIS A 60 10.71 2.25 -4.23
C HIS A 60 11.33 0.91 -3.78
N ARG A 61 12.65 0.87 -3.58
CA ARG A 61 13.34 -0.32 -3.07
C ARG A 61 12.85 -0.71 -1.67
N ILE A 62 12.78 0.23 -0.73
CA ILE A 62 12.30 -0.01 0.65
C ILE A 62 10.88 -0.62 0.65
N ILE A 63 9.99 -0.09 -0.21
CA ILE A 63 8.63 -0.61 -0.34
C ILE A 63 8.64 -2.06 -0.86
N LEU A 64 9.48 -2.38 -1.84
CA LEU A 64 9.58 -3.73 -2.39
C LEU A 64 10.27 -4.74 -1.46
N GLU A 65 11.10 -4.29 -0.54
CA GLU A 65 11.66 -5.13 0.54
C GLU A 65 10.58 -5.50 1.58
N THR A 66 9.43 -4.81 1.58
CA THR A 66 8.33 -5.13 2.50
C THR A 66 7.65 -6.44 2.09
N PRO A 67 7.46 -7.40 3.03
CA PRO A 67 6.89 -8.70 2.71
C PRO A 67 5.52 -8.62 2.03
N ARG A 68 5.34 -9.39 0.94
CA ARG A 68 4.09 -9.50 0.16
C ARG A 68 3.66 -8.18 -0.50
N THR A 69 4.63 -7.35 -0.86
CA THR A 69 4.42 -6.12 -1.63
C THR A 69 4.89 -6.32 -3.06
N GLU A 70 4.06 -5.93 -4.02
CA GLU A 70 4.36 -5.99 -5.45
C GLU A 70 3.97 -4.66 -6.11
N VAL A 71 4.59 -4.34 -7.26
CA VAL A 71 4.14 -3.22 -8.09
C VAL A 71 2.82 -3.60 -8.76
N LEU A 72 1.79 -2.78 -8.55
CA LEU A 72 0.53 -2.88 -9.28
C LEU A 72 0.61 -2.12 -10.61
N ALA A 73 1.21 -0.93 -10.60
CA ALA A 73 1.33 -0.07 -11.79
C ALA A 73 2.41 1.00 -11.61
N GLY A 74 2.96 1.46 -12.73
CA GLY A 74 3.91 2.57 -12.75
C GLY A 74 5.35 2.15 -12.45
N SER A 75 6.26 3.14 -12.49
CA SER A 75 7.65 3.00 -12.08
C SER A 75 8.20 4.34 -11.58
N PRO A 76 9.33 4.36 -10.83
CA PRO A 76 9.90 5.62 -10.39
C PRO A 76 10.22 6.58 -11.54
N GLY A 77 10.64 6.05 -12.69
CA GLY A 77 10.92 6.84 -13.90
C GLY A 77 9.68 7.41 -14.59
N GLU A 78 8.49 6.89 -14.28
CA GLU A 78 7.20 7.45 -14.73
C GLU A 78 6.63 8.48 -13.73
N GLY A 79 7.34 8.76 -12.64
CA GLY A 79 6.95 9.74 -11.62
C GLY A 79 5.87 9.28 -10.64
N ARG A 80 5.21 8.14 -10.89
CA ARG A 80 4.19 7.57 -10.00
C ARG A 80 4.26 6.05 -9.99
N VAL A 81 4.11 5.45 -8.81
CA VAL A 81 4.03 4.00 -8.61
C VAL A 81 2.89 3.67 -7.67
N THR A 82 2.12 2.65 -8.01
CA THR A 82 1.16 2.05 -7.09
C THR A 82 1.59 0.63 -6.75
N TYR A 83 1.56 0.32 -5.46
CA TYR A 83 1.92 -0.98 -4.90
C TYR A 83 0.68 -1.65 -4.31
N ILE A 84 0.72 -2.97 -4.28
CA ILE A 84 -0.24 -3.81 -3.57
C ILE A 84 0.48 -4.58 -2.48
N THR A 85 0.06 -4.42 -1.23
CA THR A 85 0.57 -5.18 -0.08
C THR A 85 -0.53 -6.09 0.44
N ARG A 86 -0.29 -7.40 0.52
CA ARG A 86 -1.30 -8.37 0.96
C ARG A 86 -1.10 -8.83 2.40
N SER A 87 -2.20 -8.96 3.15
CA SER A 87 -2.15 -9.51 4.51
C SER A 87 -1.76 -10.99 4.53
N GLN A 88 -1.09 -11.44 5.59
CA GLN A 88 -0.53 -12.80 5.69
C GLN A 88 -1.58 -13.90 5.54
N TRP A 89 -2.63 -13.82 6.36
CA TRP A 89 -3.57 -14.90 6.55
C TRP A 89 -4.72 -14.83 5.54
N MET A 90 -5.29 -13.64 5.38
CA MET A 90 -6.50 -13.43 4.58
C MET A 90 -6.19 -12.98 3.14
N GLY A 91 -5.00 -12.46 2.87
CA GLY A 91 -4.64 -11.93 1.55
C GLY A 91 -5.35 -10.63 1.18
N PHE A 92 -5.90 -9.91 2.17
CA PHE A 92 -6.53 -8.61 1.94
C PHE A 92 -5.51 -7.63 1.33
N PRO A 93 -5.84 -7.01 0.19
CA PRO A 93 -4.97 -6.04 -0.44
C PRO A 93 -5.14 -4.65 0.18
N ASP A 94 -4.02 -4.07 0.53
CA ASP A 94 -3.85 -2.64 0.74
C ASP A 94 -3.11 -2.05 -0.47
N TYR A 95 -3.45 -0.82 -0.84
CA TYR A 95 -2.80 -0.11 -1.92
C TYR A 95 -2.06 1.10 -1.41
N THR A 96 -0.84 1.29 -1.89
CA THR A 96 -0.10 2.52 -1.66
C THR A 96 0.26 3.13 -2.99
N THR A 97 -0.16 4.36 -3.23
CA THR A 97 0.31 5.15 -4.38
C THR A 97 1.37 6.12 -3.90
N THR A 98 2.52 6.15 -4.55
CA THR A 98 3.56 7.14 -4.33
C THR A 98 3.78 7.95 -5.60
N GLN A 99 4.11 9.23 -5.45
CA GLN A 99 4.40 10.12 -6.57
C GLN A 99 5.54 11.07 -6.20
N LEU A 100 6.44 11.33 -7.14
CA LEU A 100 7.42 12.41 -7.03
C LEU A 100 6.93 13.59 -7.88
N GLU A 101 6.64 14.71 -7.23
CA GLU A 101 6.16 15.93 -7.87
C GLU A 101 6.70 17.15 -7.10
N ASP A 102 7.15 18.18 -7.82
CA ASP A 102 7.67 19.43 -7.25
C ASP A 102 8.71 19.27 -6.12
N GLY A 103 9.60 18.27 -6.25
CA GLY A 103 10.65 17.98 -5.25
C GLY A 103 10.11 17.37 -3.95
N ARG A 104 8.90 16.80 -3.99
CA ARG A 104 8.27 16.12 -2.87
C ARG A 104 7.81 14.73 -3.27
N ILE A 105 7.95 13.79 -2.35
CA ILE A 105 7.38 12.47 -2.46
C ILE A 105 6.07 12.46 -1.69
N GLU A 106 4.98 12.30 -2.42
CA GLU A 106 3.64 12.14 -1.89
C GLU A 106 3.29 10.66 -1.77
N ILE A 107 2.67 10.27 -0.67
CA ILE A 107 2.32 8.89 -0.37
C ILE A 107 0.86 8.84 0.08
N TYR A 108 0.09 7.94 -0.53
CA TYR A 108 -1.27 7.62 -0.12
C TYR A 108 -1.46 6.11 0.03
N GLY A 109 -1.42 5.64 1.28
CA GLY A 109 -1.73 4.26 1.66
C GLY A 109 -3.20 4.11 2.04
N ARG A 110 -3.90 3.11 1.51
CA ARG A 110 -5.33 2.85 1.78
C ARG A 110 -5.70 1.39 1.66
N GLN A 111 -6.60 0.93 2.52
CA GLN A 111 -7.15 -0.43 2.43
C GLN A 111 -8.23 -0.53 1.36
N ARG A 112 -8.34 -1.70 0.70
CA ARG A 112 -9.46 -1.99 -0.23
C ARG A 112 -10.74 -2.37 0.51
N PHE A 113 -10.61 -3.11 1.61
CA PHE A 113 -11.73 -3.73 2.31
C PHE A 113 -11.73 -3.32 3.78
N GLY A 114 -12.92 -3.12 4.34
CA GLY A 114 -13.11 -2.71 5.73
C GLY A 114 -13.27 -1.21 5.91
N GLN A 115 -13.74 -0.81 7.10
CA GLN A 115 -13.94 0.60 7.46
C GLN A 115 -12.75 1.20 8.22
N SER A 116 -11.92 0.36 8.85
CA SER A 116 -10.69 0.80 9.50
C SER A 116 -9.58 -0.24 9.39
N ASP A 117 -8.34 0.21 9.17
CA ASP A 117 -7.13 -0.62 9.10
C ASP A 117 -6.41 -0.75 10.45
N MET A 118 -7.03 -0.22 11.52
CA MET A 118 -6.45 -0.13 12.86
C MET A 118 -5.05 0.53 12.90
N GLY A 119 -4.74 1.40 11.93
CA GLY A 119 -3.46 2.09 11.79
C GLY A 119 -2.37 1.27 11.10
N THR A 120 -2.68 0.10 10.52
CA THR A 120 -1.67 -0.76 9.87
C THR A 120 -0.99 -0.07 8.69
N ASN A 121 -1.74 0.66 7.85
CA ASN A 121 -1.14 1.42 6.75
C ASN A 121 -0.24 2.53 7.27
N ARG A 122 -0.69 3.26 8.30
CA ARG A 122 0.06 4.34 8.94
C ARG A 122 1.41 3.83 9.46
N THR A 123 1.39 2.80 10.31
CA THR A 123 2.62 2.21 10.87
C THR A 123 3.60 1.77 9.78
N ARG A 124 3.09 1.19 8.69
CA ARG A 124 3.92 0.76 7.57
C ARG A 124 4.54 1.93 6.81
N VAL A 125 3.75 2.95 6.46
CA VAL A 125 4.24 4.14 5.74
C VAL A 125 5.24 4.90 6.60
N ASP A 126 4.96 5.10 7.88
CA ASP A 126 5.87 5.78 8.81
C ASP A 126 7.20 5.01 8.94
N ALA A 127 7.17 3.67 8.94
CA ALA A 127 8.38 2.84 8.96
C ALA A 127 9.23 3.00 7.69
N TRP A 128 8.60 3.13 6.51
CA TRP A 128 9.31 3.39 5.26
C TRP A 128 9.97 4.77 5.26
N LEU A 129 9.25 5.79 5.74
CA LEU A 129 9.76 7.15 5.83
C LEU A 129 10.93 7.24 6.81
N SER A 130 10.88 6.51 7.93
CA SER A 130 12.00 6.42 8.87
C SER A 130 13.24 5.78 8.24
N GLN A 131 13.09 4.70 7.47
CA GLN A 131 14.21 4.09 6.75
C GLN A 131 14.79 5.03 5.68
N LEU A 132 13.92 5.74 4.96
CA LEU A 132 14.34 6.71 3.96
C LEU A 132 15.10 7.90 4.57
N ALA A 133 14.69 8.37 5.76
CA ALA A 133 15.38 9.43 6.49
C ALA A 133 16.80 9.01 6.93
N ALA A 134 16.96 7.76 7.38
CA ALA A 134 18.27 7.21 7.73
C ALA A 134 19.22 7.16 6.51
N GLU A 135 18.71 6.87 5.31
CA GLU A 135 19.50 6.89 4.07
C GLU A 135 19.86 8.32 3.61
N ARG A 136 19.06 9.31 3.99
CA ARG A 136 19.34 10.72 3.73
C ARG A 136 20.39 11.30 4.68
N GLY A 137 20.58 10.69 5.86
CA GLY A 137 21.48 11.18 6.90
C GLY A 137 20.88 12.29 7.77
N ASP A 138 19.55 12.35 7.87
CA ASP A 138 18.81 13.38 8.63
C ASP A 138 18.58 12.99 10.12
N ASP A 139 19.44 12.12 10.71
CA ASP A 139 19.35 11.67 12.11
C ASP A 139 19.96 12.65 13.13
#